data_AF-A0A3D3UZK2-F1
#
_entry.id   AF-A0A3D3UZK2-F1
#
_cell.length_a   1.000
_cell.length_b   1.000
_cell.length_c   1.000
_cell.angle_alpha   90.00
_cell.angle_beta   90.00
_cell.angle_gamma   90.00
#
_symmetry.space_group_name_H-M   'P 1'
#
loop_
_entity.id
_entity.type
_entity.pdbx_description
1 polymer ?
#
loop_
_entity_poly.entity_id
_entity_poly.type
_entity_poly.pdbx_seq_one_letter_code
_entity_poly.pdbx_strand_id
1 'polypeptide(L)'
;MACVFLLINVLLSFKILFEAHKFFYNVAALAGMKIETMNLWNKFFIVAFAVVIIAMIAYFENRYRNRAKEGMKRLLDCFFIFAGLQLLLITFFQTPFFLTLGYRLGWSECARYFVKPALGILLVLFSLRLRSEHDH
;
A
#
# COMPACT_ATOMS: atom_id res chain seq x y z
N MET A 1 20.96 -5.19 8.27
CA MET A 1 20.49 -4.51 7.03
C MET A 1 19.12 -5.03 6.58
N ALA A 2 18.97 -6.30 6.19
CA ALA A 2 17.68 -6.83 5.70
C ALA A 2 16.49 -6.63 6.67
N CYS A 3 16.71 -6.87 7.97
CA CYS A 3 15.69 -6.63 9.00
C CYS A 3 15.27 -5.17 9.10
N VAL A 4 16.16 -4.21 8.82
CA VAL A 4 15.85 -2.76 8.86
C VAL A 4 14.96 -2.40 7.68
N PHE A 5 15.29 -2.84 6.47
CA PHE A 5 14.45 -2.60 5.29
C PHE A 5 13.06 -3.23 5.44
N LEU A 6 13.00 -4.46 5.97
CA LEU A 6 11.73 -5.12 6.25
C LEU A 6 10.93 -4.34 7.30
N LEU A 7 11.56 -3.93 8.41
CA LEU A 7 10.90 -3.15 9.46
C LEU A 7 10.30 -1.84 8.93
N ILE A 8 11.04 -1.10 8.10
CA ILE A 8 10.54 0.14 7.49
C ILE A 8 9.28 -0.14 6.65
N ASN A 9 9.29 -1.23 5.87
CA ASN A 9 8.16 -1.61 5.04
C ASN A 9 6.96 -2.14 5.85
N VAL A 10 7.21 -2.80 6.97
CA VAL A 10 6.18 -3.15 7.95
C VAL A 10 5.56 -1.88 8.55
N LEU A 11 6.37 -0.91 8.99
CA LEU A 11 5.88 0.38 9.49
C LEU A 11 5.07 1.14 8.42
N LEU A 12 5.52 1.11 7.16
CA LEU A 12 4.78 1.66 6.04
C LEU A 12 3.43 0.97 5.84
N SER A 13 3.36 -0.35 6.08
CA SER A 13 2.10 -1.10 6.05
C SER A 13 1.10 -0.58 7.09
N PHE A 14 1.55 -0.35 8.33
CA PHE A 14 0.71 0.19 9.39
C PHE A 14 0.24 1.61 9.09
N LYS A 15 1.11 2.46 8.53
CA LYS A 15 0.72 3.80 8.08
C LYS A 15 -0.40 3.74 7.04
N ILE A 16 -0.26 2.86 6.05
CA ILE A 16 -1.24 2.68 4.97
C ILE A 16 -2.55 2.10 5.50
N LEU A 17 -2.50 1.16 6.44
CA LEU A 17 -3.69 0.64 7.13
C LEU A 17 -4.48 1.75 7.85
N PHE A 18 -3.78 2.64 8.56
CA PHE A 18 -4.40 3.77 9.25
C PHE A 18 -4.98 4.81 8.27
N GLU A 19 -4.31 5.03 7.14
CA GLU A 19 -4.80 5.89 6.08
C GLU A 19 -6.07 5.33 5.42
N ALA A 20 -6.10 4.02 5.13
CA ALA A 20 -7.28 3.34 4.63
C ALA A 20 -8.46 3.49 5.60
N HIS A 21 -8.25 3.24 6.89
CA HIS A 21 -9.25 3.42 7.95
C HIS A 21 -9.86 4.83 7.95
N LYS A 22 -9.03 5.88 7.88
CA LYS A 22 -9.51 7.27 7.82
C LYS A 22 -10.33 7.55 6.56
N PHE A 23 -9.85 7.06 5.41
CA PHE A 23 -10.56 7.21 4.15
C PHE A 23 -11.96 6.60 4.21
N PHE A 24 -12.08 5.36 4.71
CA PHE A 24 -13.38 4.69 4.85
C PHE A 24 -14.35 5.43 5.76
N TYR A 25 -13.87 5.96 6.89
CA TYR A 25 -14.71 6.77 7.77
C TYR A 25 -15.24 8.02 7.06
N ASN A 26 -14.38 8.74 6.33
CA ASN A 26 -14.80 9.93 5.59
C ASN A 26 -15.81 9.59 4.49
N VAL A 27 -15.57 8.51 3.75
CA VAL A 27 -16.49 8.05 2.69
C VAL A 27 -17.84 7.64 3.27
N ALA A 28 -17.86 6.87 4.35
CA ALA A 28 -19.09 6.42 4.99
C ALA A 28 -19.90 7.57 5.59
N ALA A 29 -19.21 8.57 6.15
CA ALA A 29 -19.85 9.81 6.63
C ALA A 29 -20.47 10.60 5.47
N LEU A 30 -19.79 10.73 4.33
CA LEU A 30 -20.30 11.39 3.12
C LEU A 30 -21.49 10.65 2.48
N ALA A 31 -21.57 9.34 2.68
CA ALA A 31 -22.70 8.51 2.27
C ALA A 31 -23.90 8.59 3.25
N GLY A 32 -23.78 9.34 4.36
CA GLY A 32 -24.84 9.49 5.35
C GLY A 32 -25.15 8.20 6.12
N MET A 33 -24.19 7.27 6.21
CA MET A 33 -24.39 6.00 6.91
C MET A 33 -24.57 6.22 8.41
N LYS A 34 -25.46 5.44 9.03
CA LYS A 34 -25.57 5.38 10.49
C LYS A 34 -24.25 4.92 11.11
N ILE A 35 -23.91 5.45 12.28
CA ILE A 35 -22.64 5.19 12.98
C ILE A 35 -22.40 3.68 13.21
N GLU A 36 -23.44 2.93 13.56
CA GLU A 36 -23.35 1.47 13.76
C GLU A 36 -22.93 0.74 12.48
N THR A 37 -23.57 1.07 11.36
CA THR A 37 -23.27 0.49 10.04
C THR A 37 -21.88 0.90 9.57
N MET A 38 -21.50 2.16 9.78
CA MET A 38 -20.15 2.67 9.50
C MET A 38 -19.08 1.91 10.26
N ASN A 39 -19.28 1.66 11.56
CA ASN A 39 -18.34 0.90 12.38
C ASN A 39 -18.21 -0.57 11.92
N LEU A 40 -19.32 -1.22 11.56
CA LEU A 40 -19.31 -2.61 11.09
C LEU A 40 -18.51 -2.76 9.79
N TRP A 41 -18.85 -1.96 8.77
CA TRP A 41 -18.18 -2.01 7.48
C TRP A 41 -16.71 -1.65 7.59
N ASN A 42 -16.39 -0.59 8.33
CA ASN A 42 -15.01 -0.16 8.52
C ASN A 42 -14.16 -1.26 9.19
N LYS A 43 -14.68 -1.93 10.23
CA LYS A 43 -14.01 -3.09 10.84
C LYS A 43 -13.77 -4.21 9.85
N PHE A 44 -14.78 -4.58 9.05
CA PHE A 44 -14.65 -5.61 8.03
C PHE A 44 -13.56 -5.27 7.01
N PHE A 45 -13.58 -4.05 6.46
CA PHE A 45 -12.60 -3.58 5.49
C PHE A 45 -11.18 -3.56 6.04
N ILE A 46 -10.99 -3.13 7.29
CA ILE A 46 -9.68 -3.10 7.95
C ILE A 46 -9.15 -4.50 8.20
N VAL A 47 -10.00 -5.43 8.65
CA VAL A 47 -9.59 -6.83 8.86
C VAL A 47 -9.19 -7.45 7.52
N ALA A 48 -9.99 -7.30 6.48
CA ALA A 48 -9.66 -7.82 5.15
C ALA A 48 -8.35 -7.23 4.62
N PHE A 49 -8.16 -5.91 4.75
CA PHE A 49 -6.95 -5.23 4.30
C PHE A 49 -5.71 -5.64 5.14
N ALA A 50 -5.87 -5.80 6.45
CA ALA A 50 -4.81 -6.26 7.34
C ALA A 50 -4.35 -7.69 7.00
N VAL A 51 -5.29 -8.59 6.69
CA VAL A 51 -4.97 -9.96 6.25
C VAL A 51 -4.11 -9.94 4.98
N VAL A 52 -4.46 -9.11 3.99
CA VAL A 52 -3.66 -8.98 2.75
C VAL A 52 -2.27 -8.40 3.05
N ILE A 53 -2.17 -7.39 3.92
CA ILE A 53 -0.89 -6.85 4.37
C ILE A 53 -0.01 -7.92 5.03
N ILE A 54 -0.58 -8.72 5.94
CA ILE A 54 0.15 -9.78 6.64
C ILE A 54 0.64 -10.84 5.65
N ALA A 55 -0.21 -11.26 4.71
CA ALA A 55 0.18 -12.21 3.66
C ALA A 55 1.34 -11.66 2.81
N MET A 56 1.29 -10.37 2.47
CA MET A 56 2.36 -9.71 1.73
C MET A 56 3.65 -9.61 2.55
N ILE A 57 3.59 -9.26 3.83
CA ILE A 57 4.76 -9.24 4.73
C ILE A 57 5.40 -10.64 4.80
N ALA A 58 4.60 -11.69 5.01
CA ALA A 58 5.08 -13.07 5.08
C ALA A 58 5.75 -13.52 3.77
N TYR A 59 5.14 -13.21 2.62
CA TYR A 59 5.71 -13.50 1.31
C TYR A 59 7.07 -12.81 1.09
N PHE A 60 7.17 -11.54 1.47
CA PHE A 60 8.40 -10.77 1.27
C PHE A 60 9.46 -11.02 2.34
N GLU A 61 9.13 -11.47 3.54
CA GLU A 61 10.13 -11.80 4.56
C GLU A 61 11.15 -12.82 4.01
N ASN A 62 10.65 -13.91 3.41
CA ASN A 62 11.51 -14.93 2.81
C ASN A 62 12.34 -14.33 1.65
N ARG A 63 11.74 -13.44 0.86
CA ARG A 63 12.41 -12.75 -0.24
C ARG A 63 13.53 -11.83 0.26
N TYR A 64 13.30 -11.07 1.32
CA TYR A 64 14.30 -10.22 1.96
C TYR A 64 15.47 -11.04 2.50
N ARG A 65 15.21 -12.17 3.17
CA ARG A 65 16.25 -13.06 3.69
C ARG A 65 17.13 -13.62 2.56
N ASN A 66 16.54 -14.00 1.44
CA ASN A 66 17.28 -14.52 0.29
C ASN A 66 18.08 -13.41 -0.41
N ARG A 67 17.46 -12.26 -0.70
CA ARG A 67 18.14 -11.13 -1.35
C ARG A 67 19.23 -10.49 -0.49
N ALA A 68 19.17 -10.63 0.83
CA ALA A 68 20.22 -10.16 1.73
C ALA A 68 21.59 -10.77 1.44
N LYS A 69 21.61 -12.03 0.98
CA LYS A 69 22.83 -12.75 0.62
C LYS A 69 23.42 -12.27 -0.72
N GLU A 70 22.60 -11.66 -1.56
CA GLU A 70 22.97 -11.18 -2.90
C GLU A 70 23.45 -9.71 -2.90
N GLY A 71 23.45 -9.05 -1.74
CA GLY A 71 23.97 -7.69 -1.56
C GLY A 71 22.91 -6.59 -1.44
N MET A 72 23.39 -5.37 -1.16
CA MET A 72 22.53 -4.23 -0.78
C MET A 72 21.62 -3.73 -1.91
N LYS A 73 22.07 -3.78 -3.17
CA LYS A 73 21.26 -3.36 -4.33
C LYS A 73 20.00 -4.22 -4.49
N ARG A 74 20.14 -5.55 -4.40
CA ARG A 74 19.02 -6.51 -4.49
C ARG A 74 18.03 -6.38 -3.32
N LEU A 75 18.51 -5.99 -2.13
CA LEU A 75 17.66 -5.63 -1.00
C LEU A 75 16.85 -4.36 -1.27
N LEU A 76 17.48 -3.35 -1.88
CA LEU A 76 16.84 -2.09 -2.25
C LEU A 76 15.76 -2.31 -3.32
N ASP A 77 16.02 -3.15 -4.32
CA ASP A 77 15.03 -3.55 -5.33
C ASP A 77 13.80 -4.19 -4.68
N CYS A 78 14.05 -5.16 -3.78
CA CYS A 78 12.99 -5.82 -3.04
C CYS A 78 12.16 -4.84 -2.19
N PHE A 79 12.83 -3.82 -1.65
CA PHE A 79 12.19 -2.74 -0.91
C PHE A 79 11.29 -1.87 -1.77
N PHE A 80 11.75 -1.44 -2.94
CA PHE A 80 10.94 -0.65 -3.85
C PHE A 80 9.74 -1.42 -4.42
N ILE A 81 9.90 -2.72 -4.72
CA ILE A 81 8.77 -3.56 -5.16
C ILE A 81 7.71 -3.63 -4.06
N PHE A 82 8.11 -3.90 -2.82
CA PHE A 82 7.18 -4.00 -1.70
C PHE A 82 6.44 -2.68 -1.47
N ALA A 83 7.17 -1.57 -1.37
CA ALA A 83 6.59 -0.24 -1.19
C ALA A 83 5.65 0.13 -2.34
N GLY A 84 6.04 -0.19 -3.58
CA GLY A 84 5.21 0.06 -4.76
C GLY A 84 3.91 -0.75 -4.76
N LEU A 85 3.99 -2.04 -4.43
CA LEU A 85 2.82 -2.91 -4.31
C LEU A 85 1.87 -2.44 -3.19
N GLN A 86 2.38 -1.93 -2.07
CA GLN A 86 1.54 -1.37 -1.02
C GLN A 86 0.73 -0.16 -1.49
N LEU A 87 1.37 0.77 -2.21
CA LEU A 87 0.72 1.95 -2.75
C LEU A 87 -0.37 1.56 -3.77
N LEU A 88 -0.09 0.56 -4.60
CA LEU A 88 -1.08 0.02 -5.54
C LEU A 88 -2.24 -0.67 -4.83
N LEU A 89 -1.95 -1.45 -3.79
CA LEU A 89 -2.96 -2.17 -3.01
C LEU A 89 -3.95 -1.22 -2.34
N ILE A 90 -3.46 -0.15 -1.68
CA ILE A 90 -4.37 0.84 -1.09
C ILE A 90 -5.18 1.56 -2.14
N THR A 91 -4.58 1.95 -3.27
CA THR A 91 -5.32 2.60 -4.36
C THR A 91 -6.42 1.70 -4.89
N PHE A 92 -6.12 0.43 -5.18
CA PHE A 92 -7.11 -0.55 -5.64
C PHE A 92 -8.28 -0.69 -4.67
N PHE A 93 -7.98 -0.70 -3.36
CA PHE A 93 -9.00 -0.79 -2.32
C PHE A 93 -9.85 0.48 -2.21
N GLN A 94 -9.26 1.66 -2.48
CA GLN A 94 -9.93 2.95 -2.50
C GLN A 94 -10.72 3.19 -3.79
N THR A 95 -10.37 2.54 -4.91
CA THR A 95 -10.94 2.78 -6.25
C THR A 95 -12.47 2.77 -6.31
N PRO A 96 -13.18 1.76 -5.78
CA PRO A 96 -14.64 1.69 -5.91
C PRO A 96 -15.33 2.87 -5.23
N PHE A 97 -14.82 3.29 -4.08
CA PHE A 97 -15.32 4.41 -3.28
C PHE A 97 -14.95 5.75 -3.89
N PHE A 98 -13.74 5.85 -4.44
CA PHE A 98 -13.31 7.07 -5.11
C PHE A 98 -14.09 7.30 -6.42
N LEU A 99 -14.39 6.26 -7.19
CA LEU A 99 -15.18 6.43 -8.41
C LEU A 99 -16.65 6.80 -8.13
N THR A 100 -17.21 6.31 -7.02
CA THR A 100 -18.60 6.57 -6.64
C THR A 100 -18.80 7.89 -5.89
N LEU A 101 -17.83 8.27 -5.03
CA LEU A 101 -17.96 9.38 -4.09
C LEU A 101 -16.79 10.38 -4.15
N GLY A 102 -15.82 10.18 -5.04
CA GLY A 102 -14.61 11.01 -5.21
C GLY A 102 -14.90 12.48 -5.48
N TYR A 103 -15.97 12.79 -6.22
CA TYR A 103 -16.38 14.17 -6.48
C TYR A 103 -16.74 14.95 -5.20
N ARG A 104 -17.07 14.25 -4.10
CA ARG A 104 -17.37 14.86 -2.79
C ARG A 104 -16.15 14.95 -1.86
N LEU A 105 -15.04 14.29 -2.19
CA LEU A 105 -13.84 14.22 -1.34
C LEU A 105 -12.89 15.42 -1.52
N GLY A 106 -13.12 16.27 -2.51
CA GLY A 106 -12.35 17.48 -2.79
C GLY A 106 -11.03 17.21 -3.54
N TRP A 107 -10.46 18.27 -4.12
CA TRP A 107 -9.29 18.20 -5.01
C TRP A 107 -8.03 17.61 -4.36
N SER A 108 -7.84 17.81 -3.04
CA SER A 108 -6.69 17.29 -2.30
C SER A 108 -6.68 15.76 -2.20
N GLU A 109 -7.84 15.15 -1.95
CA GLU A 109 -7.99 13.69 -1.92
C GLU A 109 -7.93 13.08 -3.32
N CYS A 110 -8.43 13.80 -4.34
CA CYS A 110 -8.21 13.41 -5.74
C CYS A 110 -6.73 13.35 -6.09
N ALA A 111 -5.97 14.41 -5.78
CA ALA A 111 -4.52 14.43 -6.03
C ALA A 111 -3.80 13.27 -5.31
N ARG A 112 -4.12 13.03 -4.03
CA ARG A 112 -3.55 11.89 -3.29
C ARG A 112 -3.88 10.55 -3.91
N TYR A 113 -5.12 10.36 -4.37
CA TYR A 113 -5.55 9.12 -5.01
C TYR A 113 -4.78 8.84 -6.30
N PHE A 114 -4.48 9.85 -7.13
CA PHE A 114 -3.73 9.67 -8.38
C PHE A 114 -2.20 9.62 -8.20
N VAL A 115 -1.66 10.30 -7.19
CA VAL A 115 -0.22 10.30 -6.90
C VAL A 115 0.26 8.94 -6.39
N LYS A 116 -0.53 8.27 -5.54
CA LYS A 116 -0.18 6.94 -5.00
C LYS A 116 0.09 5.86 -6.06
N PRO A 117 -0.81 5.59 -7.03
CA PRO A 117 -0.55 4.58 -8.05
C PRO A 117 0.58 5.00 -8.98
N ALA A 118 0.71 6.28 -9.30
CA ALA A 118 1.83 6.79 -10.11
C ALA A 118 3.18 6.52 -9.42
N LEU A 119 3.29 6.85 -8.13
CA LEU A 119 4.48 6.54 -7.33
C LEU A 119 4.68 5.02 -7.18
N GLY A 120 3.60 4.26 -6.98
CA GLY A 120 3.66 2.80 -6.86
C GLY A 120 4.21 2.13 -8.12
N ILE A 121 3.70 2.53 -9.29
CA ILE A 121 4.20 2.08 -10.60
C ILE A 121 5.64 2.50 -10.80
N LEU A 122 5.99 3.76 -10.49
CA LEU A 122 7.34 4.27 -10.65
C LEU A 122 8.34 3.47 -9.81
N LEU A 123 8.03 3.14 -8.56
CA LEU A 123 8.89 2.32 -7.69
C LEU A 123 9.09 0.91 -8.23
N VAL A 124 8.03 0.28 -8.75
CA VAL A 124 8.12 -1.06 -9.36
C VAL A 124 8.94 -1.03 -10.64
N LEU A 125 8.68 -0.06 -11.54
CA LEU A 125 9.44 0.08 -12.80
C LEU A 125 10.90 0.42 -12.55
N PHE A 126 11.20 1.29 -11.58
CA PHE A 126 12.56 1.65 -11.22
C PHE A 126 13.33 0.43 -10.70
N SER A 127 12.70 -0.40 -9.87
CA SER A 127 13.27 -1.69 -9.44
C SER A 127 13.54 -2.64 -10.61
N LEU A 128 12.62 -2.74 -11.57
CA LEU A 128 12.79 -3.62 -12.73
C LEU A 128 13.93 -3.13 -13.64
N ARG A 129 14.09 -1.82 -13.80
CA ARG A 129 15.19 -1.22 -14.55
C ARG A 129 16.54 -1.45 -13.88
N LEU A 130 16.63 -1.23 -12.57
CA LEU A 130 17.85 -1.50 -11.78
C LEU A 130 18.30 -2.96 -11.89
N ARG A 131 17.33 -3.88 -12.00
CA ARG A 131 17.59 -5.30 -12.23
C ARG A 131 18.11 -5.59 -13.64
N SER A 132 17.58 -4.92 -14.66
CA SER A 132 17.97 -5.10 -16.06
C SER A 132 19.37 -4.57 -16.39
N GLU A 133 19.80 -3.44 -15.80
CA GLU A 133 21.13 -2.87 -16.02
C GLU A 133 22.27 -3.69 -15.37
N HIS A 134 21.94 -4.71 -14.57
CA HIS A 134 22.91 -5.49 -13.81
C HIS A 134 23.08 -6.93 -14.29
N ASP A 135 22.11 -7.44 -15.05
CA ASP A 135 22.17 -8.78 -15.65
C ASP A 135 22.81 -8.74 -17.07
N HIS A 136 23.33 -7.58 -17.49
CA HIS A 136 24.15 -7.32 -18.68
C HIS A 136 25.56 -6.86 -18.28
#